data_AF-A0A840RK84-F1
#
_entry.id   AF-A0A840RK84-F1
#
_cell.length_a   1.000
_cell.length_b   1.000
_cell.length_c   1.000
_cell.angle_alpha   90.00
_cell.angle_beta   90.00
_cell.angle_gamma   90.00
#
_symmetry.space_group_name_H-M   'P 1'
#
loop_
_entity.id
_entity.type
_entity.pdbx_description
1 polymer ?
#
loop_
_entity_poly.entity_id
_entity_poly.type
_entity_poly.pdbx_seq_one_letter_code
_entity_poly.pdbx_strand_id
1 'polypeptide(L)'
;MDKRAFLAAGAALVAGAATPALARKKEKPAPAPEPATPAPVLLTVSGAITRSNRGALDPVFDQLLKKQNVHFNSAWALTWADLLKMPLVEITATLEYDGKPHVLKGPYLAQLLATAGAPTRDGTKVLLRAIDGYAAGVSLGDIRKYRYIVATHIDGKPIPLGGLGPLWGVYAPDSFPEMTAKPLPDRYAACPWGMYHIEVLTG
;
A
#
# COMPACT_ATOMS: atom_id res chain seq x y z
N MET A 1 18.85 62.45 16.16
CA MET A 1 17.79 63.47 16.32
C MET A 1 16.48 62.74 16.06
N ASP A 2 15.92 62.11 17.09
CA ASP A 2 14.84 62.68 17.93
C ASP A 2 13.52 62.81 17.14
N LYS A 3 12.33 62.49 17.61
CA LYS A 3 11.76 61.83 18.80
C LYS A 3 10.25 62.02 18.59
N ARG A 4 9.42 61.04 18.99
CA ARG A 4 8.09 61.22 19.63
C ARG A 4 6.98 61.87 18.76
N ALA A 5 5.89 61.16 18.42
CA ALA A 5 4.76 60.75 19.28
C ALA A 5 3.75 61.89 19.58
N PHE A 6 2.50 61.45 19.83
CA PHE A 6 1.28 62.12 20.31
C PHE A 6 0.31 62.62 19.22
N LEU A 7 -0.88 62.01 19.02
CA LEU A 7 -2.11 61.88 19.84
C LEU A 7 -2.85 63.20 20.09
N ALA A 8 -4.04 63.33 19.49
CA ALA A 8 -5.29 63.95 20.02
C ALA A 8 -6.31 64.04 18.85
N ALA A 9 -7.42 63.32 18.84
CA ALA A 9 -8.67 63.51 19.58
C ALA A 9 -9.71 64.40 18.86
N GLY A 10 -10.86 63.81 18.55
CA GLY A 10 -12.18 64.48 18.60
C GLY A 10 -12.77 65.00 17.29
N ALA A 11 -13.79 64.32 16.78
CA ALA A 11 -15.17 64.82 16.67
C ALA A 11 -16.01 63.87 15.80
N ALA A 12 -17.05 63.30 16.42
CA ALA A 12 -18.06 62.51 15.76
C ALA A 12 -19.03 63.43 14.99
N LEU A 13 -19.36 63.06 13.76
CA LEU A 13 -20.65 63.35 13.15
C LEU A 13 -21.13 62.08 12.43
N VAL A 14 -22.20 61.53 12.98
CA VAL A 14 -22.98 60.42 12.43
C VAL A 14 -23.92 60.99 11.38
N ALA A 15 -23.80 60.54 10.12
CA ALA A 15 -24.91 60.52 9.18
C ALA A 15 -24.56 59.62 7.97
N GLY A 16 -25.38 58.58 7.74
CA GLY A 16 -25.38 57.81 6.50
C GLY A 16 -24.86 56.39 6.63
N ALA A 17 -25.71 55.49 7.13
CA ALA A 17 -25.50 54.05 6.96
C ALA A 17 -25.67 53.67 5.48
N ALA A 18 -24.58 53.76 4.70
CA ALA A 18 -24.46 53.04 3.46
C ALA A 18 -23.62 51.79 3.75
N THR A 19 -24.29 50.66 3.99
CA THR A 19 -23.63 49.36 4.00
C THR A 19 -22.94 49.17 2.64
N PRO A 20 -21.61 48.98 2.57
CA PRO A 20 -21.01 48.53 1.33
C PRO A 20 -21.56 47.14 1.08
N ALA A 21 -22.38 46.99 0.03
CA ALA A 21 -22.71 45.69 -0.50
C ALA A 21 -21.39 45.05 -0.94
N LEU A 22 -20.81 44.19 -0.11
CA LEU A 22 -19.78 43.26 -0.56
C LEU A 22 -20.42 42.46 -1.69
N ALA A 23 -20.04 42.78 -2.92
CA ALA A 23 -20.25 41.91 -4.05
C ALA A 23 -19.54 40.59 -3.72
N ARG A 24 -20.29 39.62 -3.18
CA ARG A 24 -19.87 38.22 -3.17
C ARG A 24 -19.67 37.85 -4.64
N LYS A 25 -18.41 37.86 -5.09
CA LYS A 25 -18.01 37.10 -6.27
C LYS A 25 -18.58 35.71 -6.06
N LYS A 26 -19.52 35.29 -6.92
CA LYS A 26 -19.93 33.89 -7.01
C LYS A 26 -18.66 33.12 -7.34
N GLU A 27 -18.03 32.53 -6.33
CA GLU A 27 -16.95 31.58 -6.52
C GLU A 27 -17.54 30.45 -7.35
N LYS A 28 -16.97 30.27 -8.54
CA LYS A 28 -17.34 29.17 -9.43
C LYS A 28 -17.18 27.88 -8.60
N PRO A 29 -18.20 27.02 -8.50
CA PRO A 29 -18.07 25.74 -7.81
C PRO A 29 -16.80 25.05 -8.34
N ALA A 30 -15.95 24.58 -7.43
CA ALA A 30 -14.80 23.79 -7.81
C ALA A 30 -15.28 22.68 -8.76
N PRO A 31 -14.59 22.45 -9.90
CA PRO A 31 -14.96 21.36 -10.78
C PRO A 31 -15.04 20.07 -9.96
N ALA A 32 -16.11 19.30 -10.17
CA ALA A 32 -16.23 17.97 -9.59
C ALA A 32 -14.93 17.20 -9.89
N PRO A 33 -14.41 16.40 -8.94
CA PRO A 33 -13.18 15.64 -9.17
C PRO A 33 -13.35 14.83 -10.45
N GLU A 34 -12.44 15.06 -11.40
CA GLU A 34 -12.41 14.30 -12.65
C GLU A 34 -12.38 12.80 -12.30
N PRO A 35 -13.13 11.95 -13.03
CA PRO A 35 -13.05 10.51 -12.83
C PRO A 35 -11.59 10.10 -12.98
N ALA A 36 -11.02 9.50 -11.93
CA ALA A 36 -9.62 9.12 -11.90
C ALA A 36 -9.31 8.25 -13.12
N THR A 37 -8.29 8.64 -13.89
CA THR A 37 -7.79 7.85 -15.02
C THR A 37 -7.54 6.40 -14.56
N PRO A 38 -8.04 5.39 -15.28
CA PRO A 38 -7.77 3.99 -14.94
C PRO A 38 -6.26 3.75 -14.86
N ALA A 39 -5.78 3.36 -13.68
CA ALA A 39 -4.37 3.03 -13.46
C ALA A 39 -4.16 1.50 -13.47
N PRO A 40 -2.98 1.00 -13.88
CA PRO A 40 -2.70 -0.43 -13.86
C PRO A 40 -2.83 -1.02 -12.45
N VAL A 41 -3.52 -2.17 -12.37
CA VAL A 41 -3.58 -2.98 -11.15
C VAL A 41 -2.25 -3.68 -10.95
N LEU A 42 -1.71 -3.58 -9.74
CA LEU A 42 -0.42 -4.18 -9.37
C LEU A 42 -0.57 -5.39 -8.44
N LEU A 43 -1.59 -5.36 -7.59
CA LEU A 43 -1.89 -6.44 -6.66
C LEU A 43 -3.37 -6.81 -6.76
N THR A 44 -3.66 -8.09 -6.95
CA THR A 44 -5.01 -8.64 -6.80
C THR A 44 -5.06 -9.49 -5.54
N VAL A 45 -6.01 -9.21 -4.64
CA VAL A 45 -6.29 -10.05 -3.46
C VAL A 45 -7.61 -10.77 -3.69
N SER A 46 -7.65 -12.09 -3.51
CA SER A 46 -8.84 -12.91 -3.70
C SER A 46 -9.01 -13.97 -2.61
N GLY A 47 -10.05 -14.80 -2.75
CA GLY A 47 -10.37 -15.88 -1.81
C GLY A 47 -11.32 -15.43 -0.71
N ALA A 48 -11.08 -15.88 0.52
CA ALA A 48 -11.87 -15.53 1.70
C ALA A 48 -11.64 -14.07 2.12
N ILE A 49 -12.22 -13.12 1.38
CA ILE A 49 -12.20 -11.69 1.65
C ILE A 49 -13.63 -11.12 1.52
N THR A 50 -13.91 -10.01 2.21
CA THR A 50 -15.23 -9.36 2.17
C THR A 50 -15.24 -8.06 1.39
N ARG A 51 -14.08 -7.40 1.22
CA ARG A 51 -13.94 -6.22 0.36
C ARG A 51 -13.58 -6.65 -1.06
N SER A 52 -14.29 -6.12 -2.04
CA SER A 52 -13.98 -6.29 -3.47
C SER A 52 -14.25 -5.00 -4.24
N ASN A 53 -13.56 -4.84 -5.37
CA ASN A 53 -13.78 -3.76 -6.33
C ASN A 53 -13.65 -4.24 -7.79
N ARG A 54 -13.52 -5.55 -8.01
CA ARG A 54 -13.57 -6.20 -9.32
C ARG A 54 -14.37 -7.49 -9.27
N GLY A 55 -14.99 -7.84 -10.39
CA GLY A 55 -15.71 -9.10 -10.59
C GLY A 55 -14.78 -10.30 -10.79
N ALA A 56 -15.32 -11.34 -11.41
CA ALA A 56 -14.61 -12.58 -11.69
C ALA A 56 -13.41 -12.39 -12.61
N LEU A 57 -12.52 -13.38 -12.62
CA LEU A 57 -11.42 -13.44 -13.57
C LEU A 57 -11.95 -13.39 -15.01
N ASP A 58 -11.33 -12.56 -15.84
CA ASP A 58 -11.56 -12.50 -17.28
C ASP A 58 -10.47 -13.32 -18.00
N PRO A 59 -10.80 -14.47 -18.63
CA PRO A 59 -9.80 -15.36 -19.22
C PRO A 59 -9.16 -14.82 -20.50
N VAL A 60 -9.64 -13.69 -21.04
CA VAL A 60 -9.06 -12.97 -22.18
C VAL A 60 -8.13 -11.87 -21.66
N PHE A 61 -8.55 -11.10 -20.66
CA PHE A 61 -7.78 -9.99 -20.12
C PHE A 61 -6.72 -10.42 -19.09
N ASP A 62 -7.07 -11.31 -18.17
CA ASP A 62 -6.23 -11.77 -17.05
C ASP A 62 -5.32 -12.96 -17.44
N GLN A 63 -4.56 -12.84 -18.54
CA GLN A 63 -3.77 -13.96 -19.08
C GLN A 63 -2.80 -14.59 -18.06
N LEU A 64 -2.14 -13.77 -17.23
CA LEU A 64 -1.19 -14.29 -16.24
C LEU A 64 -1.89 -15.09 -15.14
N LEU A 65 -2.95 -14.54 -14.55
CA LEU A 65 -3.77 -15.21 -13.54
C LEU A 65 -4.34 -16.52 -14.09
N LYS A 66 -4.84 -16.52 -15.33
CA LYS A 66 -5.32 -17.72 -16.02
C LYS A 66 -4.22 -18.76 -16.20
N LYS A 67 -3.06 -18.38 -16.73
CA LYS A 67 -1.92 -19.30 -16.96
C LYS A 67 -1.40 -19.90 -15.65
N GLN A 68 -1.55 -19.18 -14.54
CA GLN A 68 -1.18 -19.66 -13.22
C GLN A 68 -2.35 -20.34 -12.46
N ASN A 69 -3.46 -20.66 -13.15
CA ASN A 69 -4.64 -21.35 -12.62
C ASN A 69 -5.25 -20.68 -11.37
N VAL A 70 -5.27 -19.34 -11.35
CA VAL A 70 -5.96 -18.59 -10.30
C VAL A 70 -7.45 -18.54 -10.61
N HIS A 71 -8.29 -18.68 -9.59
CA HIS A 71 -9.74 -18.62 -9.72
C HIS A 71 -10.35 -17.70 -8.66
N PHE A 72 -11.26 -16.82 -9.07
CA PHE A 72 -12.07 -16.02 -8.16
C PHE A 72 -13.32 -15.48 -8.86
N ASN A 73 -14.41 -15.31 -8.09
CA ASN A 73 -15.65 -14.67 -8.56
C ASN A 73 -15.69 -13.17 -8.25
N SER A 74 -14.87 -12.73 -7.30
CA SER A 74 -14.63 -11.32 -6.98
C SER A 74 -13.24 -11.18 -6.37
N ALA A 75 -12.67 -10.00 -6.49
CA ALA A 75 -11.36 -9.71 -5.90
C ALA A 75 -11.24 -8.23 -5.52
N TRP A 76 -10.19 -7.91 -4.78
CA TRP A 76 -9.77 -6.55 -4.51
C TRP A 76 -8.50 -6.25 -5.29
N ALA A 77 -8.63 -5.42 -6.32
CA ALA A 77 -7.55 -4.91 -7.14
C ALA A 77 -7.01 -3.59 -6.57
N LEU A 78 -5.69 -3.53 -6.45
CA LEU A 78 -4.94 -2.41 -5.90
C LEU A 78 -3.96 -1.89 -6.94
N THR A 79 -4.00 -0.58 -7.17
CA THR A 79 -3.02 0.14 -7.98
C THR A 79 -1.81 0.52 -7.12
N TRP A 80 -0.74 1.00 -7.76
CA TRP A 80 0.40 1.59 -7.05
C TRP A 80 -0.03 2.70 -6.08
N ALA A 81 -0.92 3.60 -6.53
CA ALA A 81 -1.42 4.70 -5.71
C ALA A 81 -2.21 4.21 -4.50
N ASP A 82 -2.95 3.11 -4.62
CA ASP A 82 -3.70 2.53 -3.50
C ASP A 82 -2.76 1.96 -2.44
N LEU A 83 -1.70 1.26 -2.86
CA LEU A 83 -0.67 0.74 -1.96
C LEU A 83 0.06 1.85 -1.20
N LEU A 84 0.37 2.96 -1.88
CA LEU A 84 1.06 4.10 -1.24
C LEU A 84 0.17 4.95 -0.33
N LYS A 85 -1.15 4.82 -0.42
CA LYS A 85 -2.09 5.44 0.52
C LYS A 85 -2.21 4.68 1.85
N MET A 86 -1.75 3.43 1.89
CA MET A 86 -1.72 2.64 3.12
C MET A 86 -0.57 3.11 4.04
N PRO A 87 -0.66 2.90 5.36
CA PRO A 87 0.47 3.14 6.24
C PRO A 87 1.69 2.32 5.81
N LEU A 88 2.76 3.01 5.41
CA LEU A 88 4.02 2.41 5.00
C LEU A 88 4.95 2.29 6.19
N VAL A 89 5.69 1.18 6.23
CA VAL A 89 6.74 0.95 7.23
C VAL A 89 8.04 0.58 6.55
N GLU A 90 9.14 0.82 7.25
CA GLU A 90 10.47 0.42 6.83
C GLU A 90 10.97 -0.74 7.69
N ILE A 91 11.66 -1.66 7.04
CA ILE A 91 12.41 -2.76 7.66
C ILE A 91 13.81 -2.79 7.07
N THR A 92 14.78 -3.30 7.84
CA THR A 92 16.14 -3.54 7.35
C THR A 92 16.38 -5.04 7.28
N ALA A 93 16.84 -5.53 6.13
CA ALA A 93 17.10 -6.94 5.90
C ALA A 93 18.41 -7.14 5.13
N THR A 94 19.21 -8.13 5.53
CA THR A 94 20.39 -8.57 4.77
C THR A 94 19.94 -9.39 3.57
N LEU A 95 20.17 -8.93 2.34
CA LEU A 95 19.70 -9.61 1.14
C LEU A 95 20.61 -10.76 0.72
N GLU A 96 19.99 -11.83 0.24
CA GLU A 96 20.69 -13.05 -0.22
C GLU A 96 21.52 -12.87 -1.49
N TYR A 97 21.26 -11.82 -2.26
CA TYR A 97 21.90 -11.58 -3.56
C TYR A 97 23.28 -10.94 -3.44
N ASP A 98 23.49 -10.08 -2.44
CA ASP A 98 24.76 -9.37 -2.23
C ASP A 98 25.30 -9.45 -0.78
N GLY A 99 24.52 -10.06 0.13
CA GLY A 99 24.89 -10.23 1.52
C GLY A 99 24.90 -8.93 2.33
N LYS A 100 24.26 -7.86 1.87
CA LYS A 100 24.29 -6.54 2.52
C LYS A 100 22.94 -6.14 3.10
N PRO A 101 22.92 -5.27 4.12
CA PRO A 101 21.69 -4.71 4.65
C PRO A 101 21.08 -3.70 3.67
N HIS A 102 19.79 -3.85 3.39
CA HIS A 102 18.99 -2.93 2.59
C HIS A 102 17.74 -2.48 3.35
N VAL A 103 17.27 -1.26 3.06
CA VAL A 103 16.02 -0.73 3.62
C VAL A 103 14.87 -1.03 2.67
N LEU A 104 13.93 -1.84 3.11
CA LEU A 104 12.72 -2.19 2.38
C LEU A 104 11.54 -1.42 2.95
N LYS A 105 10.65 -0.91 2.09
CA LYS A 105 9.48 -0.13 2.50
C LYS A 105 8.19 -0.60 1.85
N GLY A 106 7.11 -0.69 2.61
CA GLY A 106 5.79 -1.06 2.13
C GLY A 106 4.75 -1.18 3.25
N PRO A 107 3.46 -1.39 2.92
CA PRO A 107 2.45 -1.65 3.94
C PRO A 107 2.64 -3.00 4.61
N TYR A 108 2.23 -3.11 5.87
CA TYR A 108 2.12 -4.41 6.54
C TYR A 108 1.13 -5.31 5.83
N LEU A 109 1.55 -6.54 5.53
CA LEU A 109 0.70 -7.54 4.88
C LEU A 109 -0.52 -7.89 5.75
N ALA A 110 -0.34 -8.00 7.07
CA ALA A 110 -1.44 -8.24 8.00
C ALA A 110 -2.52 -7.14 7.93
N GLN A 111 -2.11 -5.86 7.84
CA GLN A 111 -3.03 -4.73 7.74
C GLN A 111 -3.72 -4.69 6.37
N LEU A 112 -3.00 -5.03 5.30
CA LEU A 112 -3.58 -5.15 3.97
C LEU A 112 -4.67 -6.23 3.92
N LEU A 113 -4.40 -7.41 4.49
CA LEU A 113 -5.37 -8.50 4.60
C LEU A 113 -6.58 -8.12 5.47
N ALA A 114 -6.36 -7.43 6.59
CA ALA A 114 -7.45 -6.91 7.42
C ALA A 114 -8.31 -5.90 6.65
N THR A 115 -7.68 -5.04 5.83
CA THR A 115 -8.38 -4.06 4.98
C THR A 115 -9.18 -4.73 3.85
N ALA A 116 -8.72 -5.88 3.36
CA ALA A 116 -9.47 -6.75 2.46
C ALA A 116 -10.64 -7.46 3.17
N GLY A 117 -10.68 -7.42 4.51
CA GLY A 117 -11.67 -8.13 5.32
C GLY A 117 -11.48 -9.64 5.31
N ALA A 118 -10.22 -10.09 5.30
CA ALA A 118 -9.85 -11.49 5.46
C ALA A 118 -10.11 -12.01 6.89
N PRO A 119 -10.31 -13.33 7.10
CA PRO A 119 -10.41 -13.93 8.42
C PRO A 119 -9.21 -13.62 9.31
N THR A 120 -9.47 -13.35 10.59
CA THR A 120 -8.47 -12.88 11.54
C THR A 120 -7.75 -13.98 12.31
N ARG A 121 -8.13 -15.26 12.13
CA ARG A 121 -7.53 -16.43 12.80
C ARG A 121 -6.09 -16.65 12.33
N ASP A 122 -5.18 -16.98 13.24
CA ASP A 122 -3.76 -17.19 12.92
C ASP A 122 -3.55 -18.39 11.97
N GLY A 123 -4.43 -19.40 12.05
CA GLY A 123 -4.41 -20.56 11.16
C GLY A 123 -4.90 -20.28 9.73
N THR A 124 -5.33 -19.06 9.40
CA THR A 124 -5.70 -18.69 8.01
C THR A 124 -4.49 -18.88 7.11
N LYS A 125 -4.64 -19.70 6.06
CA LYS A 125 -3.60 -19.89 5.06
C LYS A 125 -3.71 -18.80 3.99
N VAL A 126 -2.58 -18.23 3.65
CA VAL A 126 -2.43 -17.16 2.66
C VAL A 126 -1.39 -17.62 1.66
N LEU A 127 -1.73 -17.55 0.38
CA LEU A 127 -0.82 -17.85 -0.72
C LEU A 127 -0.34 -16.54 -1.34
N LEU A 128 0.97 -16.33 -1.34
CA LEU A 128 1.62 -15.16 -1.94
C LEU A 128 2.24 -15.58 -3.27
N ARG A 129 1.78 -15.01 -4.38
CA ARG A 129 2.11 -15.50 -5.73
C ARG A 129 2.87 -14.48 -6.56
N ALA A 130 3.94 -14.95 -7.18
CA ALA A 130 4.86 -14.20 -8.02
C ALA A 130 4.60 -14.39 -9.51
N ILE A 131 5.07 -13.42 -10.31
CA ILE A 131 4.92 -13.39 -11.77
C ILE A 131 5.53 -14.60 -12.49
N ASP A 132 6.55 -15.22 -11.92
CA ASP A 132 7.25 -16.40 -12.45
C ASP A 132 6.52 -17.73 -12.15
N GLY A 133 5.44 -17.68 -11.37
CA GLY A 133 4.65 -18.84 -10.96
C GLY A 133 5.02 -19.38 -9.58
N TYR A 134 6.06 -18.84 -8.94
CA TYR A 134 6.39 -19.17 -7.56
C TYR A 134 5.26 -18.74 -6.61
N ALA A 135 4.92 -19.60 -5.64
CA ALA A 135 3.84 -19.36 -4.71
C ALA A 135 4.22 -19.82 -3.31
N ALA A 136 4.34 -18.88 -2.38
CA ALA A 136 4.68 -19.14 -0.99
C ALA A 136 3.41 -19.22 -0.14
N GLY A 137 3.19 -20.37 0.49
CA GLY A 137 2.12 -20.56 1.46
C GLY A 137 2.57 -20.15 2.86
N VAL A 138 1.89 -19.18 3.47
CA VAL A 138 2.18 -18.69 4.82
C VAL A 138 0.91 -18.66 5.67
N SER A 139 1.04 -18.77 6.99
CA SER A 139 -0.08 -18.56 7.89
C SER A 139 -0.23 -17.08 8.25
N LEU A 140 -1.45 -16.63 8.57
CA LEU A 140 -1.66 -15.28 9.09
C LEU A 140 -0.91 -15.07 10.42
N GLY A 141 -0.78 -16.12 11.23
CA GLY A 141 0.05 -16.11 12.43
C GLY A 141 1.52 -15.79 12.12
N ASP A 142 2.10 -16.45 11.12
CA ASP A 142 3.49 -16.19 10.69
C ASP A 142 3.64 -14.80 10.09
N ILE A 143 2.69 -14.37 9.25
CA ILE A 143 2.65 -13.01 8.69
C ILE A 143 2.73 -11.96 9.81
N ARG A 144 1.98 -12.15 10.90
CA ARG A 144 1.97 -11.27 12.08
C ARG A 144 3.26 -11.38 12.88
N LYS A 145 3.67 -12.60 13.22
CA LYS A 145 4.88 -12.90 14.00
C LYS A 145 6.12 -12.26 13.36
N TYR A 146 6.29 -12.48 12.06
CA TYR A 146 7.45 -12.00 11.31
C TYR A 146 7.26 -10.57 10.77
N ARG A 147 6.08 -9.98 10.95
CA ARG A 147 5.75 -8.60 10.52
C ARG A 147 6.00 -8.38 9.03
N TYR A 148 5.50 -9.31 8.21
CA TYR A 148 5.63 -9.22 6.75
C TYR A 148 5.12 -7.88 6.22
N ILE A 149 5.83 -7.37 5.23
CA ILE A 149 5.43 -6.23 4.43
C ILE A 149 5.20 -6.66 2.98
N VAL A 150 4.40 -5.86 2.27
CA VAL A 150 4.37 -5.87 0.81
C VAL A 150 5.31 -4.76 0.34
N ALA A 151 6.60 -5.07 0.23
CA ALA A 151 7.61 -4.11 -0.16
C ALA A 151 7.32 -3.55 -1.56
N THR A 152 7.35 -2.23 -1.65
CA THR A 152 7.19 -1.42 -2.86
C THR A 152 8.50 -0.71 -3.21
N HIS A 153 9.36 -0.48 -2.22
CA HIS A 153 10.65 0.18 -2.39
C HIS A 153 11.79 -0.60 -1.75
N ILE A 154 12.98 -0.44 -2.32
CA ILE A 154 14.27 -0.84 -1.77
C ILE A 154 15.22 0.37 -1.84
N ASP A 155 15.88 0.70 -0.73
CA ASP A 155 16.79 1.84 -0.57
C ASP A 155 16.23 3.16 -1.13
N GLY A 156 14.97 3.43 -0.79
CA GLY A 156 14.26 4.64 -1.20
C GLY A 156 13.78 4.65 -2.66
N LYS A 157 14.07 3.63 -3.47
CA LYS A 157 13.66 3.53 -4.88
C LYS A 157 12.52 2.54 -5.06
N PRO A 158 11.51 2.82 -5.91
CA PRO A 158 10.52 1.82 -6.30
C PRO A 158 11.20 0.57 -6.87
N ILE A 159 10.72 -0.61 -6.50
CA ILE A 159 11.29 -1.87 -6.99
C ILE A 159 10.79 -2.10 -8.42
N PRO A 160 11.67 -2.16 -9.44
CA PRO A 160 11.26 -2.35 -10.82
C PRO A 160 10.84 -3.81 -11.09
N LEU A 161 9.96 -4.00 -12.08
CA LEU A 161 9.56 -5.34 -12.56
C LEU A 161 10.75 -6.21 -13.00
N GLY A 162 11.78 -5.60 -13.58
CA GLY A 162 13.02 -6.30 -13.97
C GLY A 162 14.00 -6.57 -12.82
N GLY A 163 13.63 -6.20 -11.58
CA GLY A 163 14.37 -6.51 -10.36
C GLY A 163 13.55 -7.44 -9.46
N LEU A 164 13.49 -7.15 -8.15
CA LEU A 164 12.70 -7.91 -7.19
C LEU A 164 11.19 -7.50 -7.17
N GLY A 165 10.78 -6.71 -8.16
CA GLY A 165 9.49 -6.03 -8.21
C GLY A 165 8.50 -6.74 -9.13
N PRO A 166 7.25 -6.27 -9.19
CA PRO A 166 6.85 -4.92 -8.77
C PRO A 166 6.52 -4.80 -7.27
N LEU A 167 6.27 -5.93 -6.60
CA LEU A 167 6.05 -6.01 -5.16
C LEU A 167 6.82 -7.21 -4.61
N TRP A 168 7.15 -7.16 -3.32
CA TRP A 168 7.82 -8.28 -2.65
C TRP A 168 7.16 -8.57 -1.30
N GLY A 169 6.62 -9.78 -1.12
CA GLY A 169 6.24 -10.26 0.20
C GLY A 169 7.50 -10.59 0.98
N VAL A 170 7.84 -9.81 2.01
CA VAL A 170 9.14 -9.94 2.69
C VAL A 170 9.06 -9.51 4.15
N TYR A 171 9.99 -10.01 4.96
CA TYR A 171 10.20 -9.61 6.35
C TYR A 171 11.70 -9.41 6.61
N ALA A 172 12.09 -8.95 7.80
CA ALA A 172 13.49 -8.76 8.18
C ALA A 172 14.03 -10.00 8.91
N PRO A 173 14.70 -10.96 8.24
CA PRO A 173 15.03 -12.24 8.88
C PRO A 173 16.05 -12.08 10.00
N ASP A 174 16.90 -11.05 9.92
CA ASP A 174 17.91 -10.75 10.94
C ASP A 174 17.30 -10.33 12.29
N SER A 175 16.00 -10.01 12.33
CA SER A 175 15.26 -9.70 13.56
C SER A 175 14.77 -10.95 14.31
N PHE A 176 14.97 -12.15 13.78
CA PHE A 176 14.42 -13.40 14.33
C PHE A 176 15.51 -14.46 14.51
N PRO A 177 15.85 -14.86 15.76
CA PRO A 177 16.93 -15.81 16.02
C PRO A 177 16.82 -17.12 15.24
N GLU A 178 15.61 -17.66 15.10
CA GLU A 178 15.35 -18.89 14.36
C GLU A 178 15.61 -18.77 12.85
N MET A 179 15.61 -17.56 12.30
CA MET A 179 15.95 -17.30 10.91
C MET A 179 17.44 -17.03 10.75
N THR A 180 18.07 -16.33 11.69
CA THR A 180 19.53 -16.13 11.66
C THR A 180 20.33 -17.43 11.82
N ALA A 181 19.74 -18.46 12.44
CA ALA A 181 20.32 -19.80 12.53
C ALA A 181 20.38 -20.53 11.17
N LYS A 182 19.64 -20.05 10.15
CA LYS A 182 19.64 -20.63 8.80
C LYS A 182 20.70 -19.97 7.91
N PRO A 183 21.23 -20.69 6.91
CA PRO A 183 21.96 -20.09 5.80
C PRO A 183 21.16 -18.94 5.17
N LEU A 184 21.84 -17.89 4.71
CA LEU A 184 21.20 -16.67 4.23
C LEU A 184 20.10 -16.90 3.17
N PRO A 185 20.30 -17.73 2.12
CA PRO A 185 19.27 -17.99 1.12
C PRO A 185 18.01 -18.67 1.69
N ASP A 186 18.18 -19.55 2.68
CA ASP A 186 17.07 -20.32 3.26
C ASP A 186 16.12 -19.46 4.11
N ARG A 187 16.51 -18.21 4.40
CA ARG A 187 15.69 -17.25 5.15
C ARG A 187 14.53 -16.69 4.33
N TYR A 188 14.66 -16.68 3.00
CA TYR A 188 13.71 -16.05 2.08
C TYR A 188 12.81 -17.05 1.34
N ALA A 189 12.83 -18.32 1.72
CA ALA A 189 11.98 -19.36 1.13
C ALA A 189 10.45 -19.12 1.26
N ALA A 190 10.01 -18.09 2.00
CA ALA A 190 8.62 -17.67 2.08
C ALA A 190 8.42 -16.21 1.62
N CYS A 191 9.39 -15.65 0.89
CA CYS A 191 9.45 -14.25 0.49
C CYS A 191 9.41 -14.11 -1.05
N PRO A 192 8.25 -14.29 -1.71
CA PRO A 192 8.15 -14.22 -3.16
C PRO A 192 8.35 -12.79 -3.67
N TRP A 193 9.42 -12.55 -4.41
CA TRP A 193 9.62 -11.31 -5.19
C TRP A 193 8.80 -11.35 -6.48
N GLY A 194 8.53 -10.19 -7.07
CA GLY A 194 7.60 -10.11 -8.21
C GLY A 194 6.17 -10.51 -7.86
N MET A 195 5.75 -10.31 -6.62
CA MET A 195 4.41 -10.63 -6.15
C MET A 195 3.37 -9.76 -6.88
N TYR A 196 2.28 -10.39 -7.32
CA TYR A 196 1.18 -9.70 -8.00
C TYR A 196 -0.21 -10.20 -7.56
N HIS A 197 -0.26 -11.31 -6.84
CA HIS A 197 -1.50 -11.91 -6.36
C HIS A 197 -1.36 -12.46 -4.95
N ILE A 198 -2.41 -12.29 -4.15
CA ILE A 198 -2.56 -12.89 -2.83
C ILE A 198 -3.90 -13.62 -2.79
N GLU A 199 -3.87 -14.88 -2.34
CA GLU A 199 -5.07 -15.68 -2.12
C GLU A 199 -5.24 -15.99 -0.64
N VAL A 200 -6.40 -15.68 -0.08
CA VAL A 200 -6.77 -16.09 1.28
C VAL A 200 -7.58 -17.38 1.18
N LEU A 201 -7.04 -18.48 1.66
CA LEU A 201 -7.69 -19.78 1.55
C LEU A 201 -8.81 -19.91 2.61
N THR A 202 -9.95 -20.45 2.19
CA THR A 202 -10.99 -20.92 3.11
C THR A 202 -10.42 -22.05 3.96
N GLY A 203 -10.58 -21.94 5.28
CA GLY A 203 -10.16 -22.99 6.23
C GLY A 203 -11.14 -24.14 6.30
#